data_AF-A0AAD8R5C8-F1
#
_entry.id   AF-A0AAD8R5C8-F1
#
_cell.length_a   1.000
_cell.length_b   1.000
_cell.length_c   1.000
_cell.angle_alpha   90.00
_cell.angle_beta   90.00
_cell.angle_gamma   90.00
#
_symmetry.space_group_name_H-M   'P 1'
#
loop_
_entity.id
_entity.type
_entity.pdbx_description
1 polymer ?
#
loop_
_entity_poly.entity_id
_entity_poly.type
_entity_poly.pdbx_seq_one_letter_code
_entity_poly.pdbx_strand_id
1 'polypeptide(L)'
;MAASEQQAKEEYADFEARVKRTIYIDHLSPEVTSQVIKAALAQCANVVNTEFIVNYTIPYDIPAAALVELDDESQAKAAVDLMNDFPFIIGGMPRPVKAVYAKPEMFRDRPSRPGLKMQISWVKQGDPEYDGMSKLKGLAKRQEAENMALIKTELEEEKELATQQQETLDANYKKYDMIENIMQNGNIKNLAHHYKEGTVLLSCASLMDSSPHSVCWKKKGEAAHSDLAGESGEEMARGSKEGSHGKQGAMRRADSARVFTIINQCKKDIWPAVTPGESFGGGGFALRPGQSIVFTAPVGWSGRVWGRTGCDFDPAGNGTCETGACGTSLQCASSSGATPASLAEFTLASVDYYDVSLVDGFNLPIVVTPKASANGSSCAVAGCDGDLRQDCPSELVVKGAGGAVVACRSACDVFGTDQYCCRGQYANPVTCQPTFYSKKFKAACPGAYSYAYDDPSSIFTCAQSPDYTIIFCSNRKQSVCSYHNERLVCSGSSGRTSALTLMLLLLSSFIALQFALPV
;
A
#
# COMPACT_ATOMS: atom_id res chain seq x y z
N MET A 1 20.46 -38.14 35.07
CA MET A 1 21.28 -37.72 33.90
C MET A 1 20.60 -38.03 32.57
N ALA A 2 20.13 -39.26 32.31
CA ALA A 2 19.43 -39.56 31.04
C ALA A 2 18.10 -38.80 30.87
N ALA A 3 17.30 -38.66 31.94
CA ALA A 3 16.05 -37.88 31.91
C ALA A 3 16.29 -36.37 31.68
N SER A 4 17.36 -35.79 32.24
CA SER A 4 17.70 -34.38 32.03
C SER A 4 18.29 -34.12 30.64
N GLU A 5 18.97 -35.10 30.04
CA GLU A 5 19.50 -34.98 28.69
C GLU A 5 18.41 -35.14 27.63
N GLN A 6 17.44 -36.04 27.87
CA GLN A 6 16.28 -36.18 27.01
C GLN A 6 15.38 -34.95 27.06
N GLN A 7 15.13 -34.42 28.27
CA GLN A 7 14.39 -33.18 28.47
C GLN A 7 15.09 -31.98 27.80
N ALA A 8 16.41 -31.87 27.92
CA ALA A 8 17.18 -30.81 27.23
C ALA A 8 17.14 -30.93 25.69
N LYS A 9 17.03 -32.15 25.15
CA LYS A 9 16.86 -32.38 23.71
C LYS A 9 15.48 -31.97 23.23
N GLU A 10 14.44 -32.29 24.01
CA GLU A 10 13.06 -31.91 23.72
C GLU A 10 12.88 -30.39 23.79
N GLU A 11 13.38 -29.75 24.84
CA GLU A 11 13.35 -28.30 25.00
C GLU A 11 14.10 -27.56 23.88
N TYR A 12 15.25 -28.08 23.44
CA TYR A 12 15.98 -27.51 22.30
C TYR A 12 15.25 -27.72 20.97
N ALA A 13 14.54 -28.83 20.80
CA ALA A 13 13.74 -29.09 19.60
C ALA A 13 12.52 -28.17 19.50
N ASP A 14 11.83 -27.94 20.63
CA ASP A 14 10.72 -26.98 20.72
C ASP A 14 11.20 -25.56 20.44
N PHE A 15 12.37 -25.20 20.97
CA PHE A 15 13.03 -23.94 20.64
C PHE A 15 13.33 -23.81 19.14
N GLU A 16 13.92 -24.83 18.50
CA GLU A 16 14.18 -24.79 17.05
C GLU A 16 12.88 -24.65 16.22
N ALA A 17 11.79 -25.28 16.64
CA ALA A 17 10.49 -25.12 15.99
C ALA A 17 9.97 -23.66 16.11
N ARG A 18 10.14 -23.04 17.29
CA ARG A 18 9.81 -21.63 17.51
C ARG A 18 10.65 -20.69 16.64
N VAL A 19 11.95 -20.96 16.50
CA VAL A 19 12.85 -20.16 15.65
C VAL A 19 12.37 -20.12 14.20
N LYS A 20 11.92 -21.26 13.65
CA LYS A 20 11.48 -21.35 12.24
C LYS A 20 10.24 -20.52 11.91
N ARG A 21 9.32 -20.36 12.88
CA ARG A 21 8.12 -19.52 12.73
C ARG A 21 8.32 -18.08 13.22
N THR A 22 9.55 -17.69 13.53
CA THR A 22 9.87 -16.34 13.99
C THR A 22 10.65 -15.59 12.92
N ILE A 23 10.29 -14.34 12.69
CA ILE A 23 10.99 -13.42 11.78
C ILE A 23 11.73 -12.35 12.58
N TYR A 24 12.83 -11.85 12.02
CA TYR A 24 13.59 -10.72 12.54
C TYR A 24 13.35 -9.52 11.63
N ILE A 25 12.88 -8.42 12.22
CA ILE A 25 12.59 -7.16 11.55
C ILE A 25 13.63 -6.13 12.01
N ASP A 26 14.32 -5.53 11.05
CA ASP A 26 15.41 -4.57 11.27
C ASP A 26 15.04 -3.18 10.74
N HIS A 27 15.73 -2.14 11.24
CA HIS A 27 15.46 -0.72 10.94
C HIS A 27 14.07 -0.26 11.38
N LEU A 28 13.67 -0.66 12.59
CA LEU A 28 12.41 -0.21 13.17
C LEU A 28 12.52 1.22 13.70
N SER A 29 11.44 1.98 13.54
CA SER A 29 11.29 3.30 14.16
C SER A 29 11.25 3.16 15.69
N PRO A 30 11.86 4.08 16.44
CA PRO A 30 11.76 4.14 17.90
C PRO A 30 10.31 4.17 18.44
N GLU A 31 9.37 4.67 17.64
CA GLU A 31 7.96 4.83 17.97
C GLU A 31 7.11 3.60 17.63
N VAL A 32 7.71 2.54 17.07
CA VAL A 32 6.97 1.35 16.67
C VAL A 32 6.47 0.59 17.90
N THR A 33 5.22 0.16 17.87
CA THR A 33 4.62 -0.66 18.94
C THR A 33 4.27 -2.05 18.42
N SER A 34 4.08 -3.00 19.32
CA SER A 34 3.64 -4.36 18.95
C SER A 34 2.31 -4.37 18.19
N GLN A 35 1.41 -3.42 18.49
CA GLN A 35 0.14 -3.26 17.76
C GLN A 35 0.35 -2.82 16.31
N VAL A 36 1.35 -1.98 16.05
CA VAL A 36 1.70 -1.54 14.69
C VAL A 36 2.23 -2.70 13.88
N ILE A 37 3.14 -3.50 14.44
CA ILE A 37 3.68 -4.71 13.79
C ILE A 37 2.54 -5.70 13.51
N LYS A 38 1.65 -5.91 14.47
CA LYS A 38 0.49 -6.79 14.30
C LYS A 38 -0.44 -6.32 13.20
N ALA A 39 -0.78 -5.03 13.17
CA ALA A 39 -1.63 -4.47 12.13
C ALA A 39 -1.01 -4.58 10.74
N ALA A 40 0.31 -4.38 10.64
CA ALA A 40 1.03 -4.44 9.37
C ALA A 40 1.17 -5.88 8.83
N LEU A 41 1.31 -6.87 9.70
CA LEU A 41 1.42 -8.27 9.31
C LEU A 41 0.07 -8.99 9.17
N ALA A 42 -1.03 -8.40 9.65
CA ALA A 42 -2.36 -9.02 9.72
C ALA A 42 -2.88 -9.57 8.37
N GLN A 43 -2.33 -9.11 7.25
CA GLN A 43 -2.71 -9.53 5.91
C GLN A 43 -2.08 -10.86 5.47
N CYS A 44 -0.98 -11.27 6.09
CA CYS A 44 -0.20 -12.44 5.69
C CYS A 44 0.12 -13.39 6.84
N ALA A 45 0.04 -12.91 8.08
CA ALA A 45 0.39 -13.69 9.25
C ALA A 45 -0.36 -13.22 10.50
N ASN A 46 -0.63 -14.15 11.40
CA ASN A 46 -1.10 -13.83 12.74
C ASN A 46 0.10 -13.75 13.69
N VAL A 47 0.25 -12.60 14.36
CA VAL A 47 1.35 -12.36 15.29
C VAL A 47 1.00 -12.93 16.67
N VAL A 48 1.78 -13.94 17.08
CA VAL A 48 1.69 -14.59 18.39
C VAL A 48 2.39 -13.75 19.45
N ASN A 49 3.62 -13.32 19.16
CA ASN A 49 4.43 -12.54 20.08
C ASN A 49 5.33 -11.54 19.35
N THR A 50 5.71 -10.46 20.03
CA THR A 50 6.65 -9.46 19.52
C THR A 50 7.62 -9.11 20.62
N GLU A 51 8.89 -9.44 20.42
CA GLU A 51 9.99 -9.10 21.32
C GLU A 51 10.85 -8.02 20.68
N PHE A 52 10.90 -6.84 21.29
CA PHE A 52 11.77 -5.77 20.84
C PHE A 52 13.22 -6.01 21.29
N ILE A 53 14.13 -5.95 20.33
CA ILE A 53 15.56 -5.98 20.58
C ILE A 53 16.03 -4.54 20.73
N VAL A 54 16.26 -4.15 22.00
CA VAL A 54 16.93 -2.91 22.35
C VAL A 54 18.44 -3.06 22.20
N ASN A 55 19.11 -1.97 21.84
CA ASN A 55 20.56 -1.96 21.72
C ASN A 55 21.22 -1.77 23.10
N TYR A 56 21.76 -2.85 23.68
CA TYR A 56 22.44 -2.85 24.97
C TYR A 56 23.77 -2.10 25.02
N THR A 57 24.30 -1.69 23.86
CA THR A 57 25.55 -0.93 23.77
C THR A 57 25.35 0.58 23.85
N ILE A 58 24.10 1.04 24.01
CA ILE A 58 23.76 2.45 24.17
C ILE A 58 22.84 2.66 25.39
N PRO A 59 22.85 3.85 26.01
CA PRO A 59 22.08 4.14 27.23
C PRO A 59 20.59 4.41 26.99
N TYR A 60 20.07 4.16 25.78
CA TYR A 60 18.68 4.46 25.39
C TYR A 60 17.95 3.16 25.02
N ASP A 61 16.76 2.96 25.58
CA ASP A 61 15.86 1.83 25.25
C ASP A 61 15.11 2.10 23.94
N ILE A 62 15.86 2.22 22.84
CA ILE A 62 15.31 2.41 21.51
C ILE A 62 15.20 1.05 20.83
N PRO A 63 13.99 0.60 20.44
CA PRO A 63 13.82 -0.63 19.69
C PRO A 63 14.34 -0.45 18.27
N ALA A 64 15.54 -0.95 17.99
CA ALA A 64 16.12 -0.94 16.65
C ALA A 64 15.60 -2.10 15.78
N ALA A 65 15.20 -3.19 16.43
CA ALA A 65 14.74 -4.40 15.76
C ALA A 65 13.72 -5.16 16.60
N ALA A 66 13.01 -6.11 15.99
CA ALA A 66 12.07 -6.99 16.68
C ALA A 66 12.15 -8.43 16.19
N LEU A 67 12.00 -9.37 17.11
CA LEU A 67 11.65 -10.76 16.82
C LEU A 67 10.13 -10.89 16.88
N VAL A 68 9.53 -11.37 15.80
CA VAL A 68 8.08 -11.53 15.68
C VAL A 68 7.76 -12.99 15.46
N GLU A 69 7.14 -13.61 16.46
CA GLU A 69 6.69 -14.99 16.39
C GLU A 69 5.31 -15.05 15.72
N LEU A 70 5.17 -15.96 14.78
CA LEU A 70 3.96 -16.16 13.98
C LEU A 70 3.41 -17.56 14.24
N ASP A 71 2.18 -17.84 13.81
CA ASP A 71 1.53 -19.13 14.07
C ASP A 71 2.30 -20.32 13.46
N ASP A 72 2.87 -20.15 12.25
CA ASP A 72 3.57 -21.20 11.53
C ASP A 72 4.68 -20.70 10.58
N GLU A 73 5.50 -21.64 10.09
CA GLU A 73 6.64 -21.36 9.20
C GLU A 73 6.21 -20.83 7.81
N SER A 74 5.02 -21.18 7.33
CA SER A 74 4.50 -20.69 6.05
C SER A 74 4.09 -19.21 6.16
N GLN A 75 3.47 -18.83 7.28
CA GLN A 75 3.19 -17.43 7.60
C GLN A 75 4.48 -16.62 7.78
N ALA A 76 5.51 -17.19 8.41
CA ALA A 76 6.82 -16.56 8.50
C ALA A 76 7.45 -16.31 7.12
N LYS A 77 7.30 -17.26 6.20
CA LYS A 77 7.70 -17.05 4.81
C LYS A 77 6.89 -15.94 4.13
N ALA A 78 5.56 -15.97 4.24
CA ALA A 78 4.68 -14.97 3.64
C ALA A 78 4.99 -13.55 4.17
N ALA A 79 5.27 -13.41 5.47
CA ALA A 79 5.63 -12.15 6.10
C ALA A 79 6.99 -11.61 5.61
N VAL A 80 8.01 -12.48 5.49
CA VAL A 80 9.32 -12.08 4.95
C VAL A 80 9.21 -11.69 3.48
N ASP A 81 8.46 -12.43 2.68
CA ASP A 81 8.26 -12.12 1.25
C ASP A 81 7.50 -10.78 1.12
N LEU A 82 6.41 -10.58 1.86
CA LEU A 82 5.64 -9.32 1.88
C LEU A 82 6.52 -8.11 2.25
N MET A 83 7.29 -8.21 3.33
CA MET A 83 8.13 -7.10 3.82
C MET A 83 9.32 -6.79 2.92
N ASN A 84 9.80 -7.75 2.12
CA ASN A 84 10.87 -7.51 1.15
C ASN A 84 10.34 -7.02 -0.20
N ASP A 85 9.11 -7.38 -0.57
CA ASP A 85 8.50 -7.02 -1.84
C ASP A 85 7.75 -5.68 -1.80
N PHE A 86 7.33 -5.21 -0.62
CA PHE A 86 6.58 -3.96 -0.46
C PHE A 86 7.23 -3.00 0.57
N PRO A 87 7.27 -1.68 0.30
CA PRO A 87 7.70 -0.70 1.30
C PRO A 87 6.82 -0.76 2.56
N PHE A 88 7.42 -1.03 3.71
CA PHE A 88 6.68 -1.26 4.94
C PHE A 88 6.06 0.05 5.48
N ILE A 89 4.74 0.12 5.57
CA ILE A 89 4.03 1.32 6.02
C ILE A 89 3.90 1.32 7.55
N ILE A 90 4.66 2.18 8.23
CA ILE A 90 4.55 2.42 9.68
C ILE A 90 3.91 3.79 9.88
N GLY A 91 2.74 3.82 10.53
CA GLY A 91 2.03 5.08 10.82
C GLY A 91 1.57 5.86 9.58
N GLY A 92 1.36 5.19 8.44
CA GLY A 92 0.97 5.83 7.17
C GLY A 92 2.13 6.37 6.34
N MET A 93 3.39 6.08 6.72
CA MET A 93 4.57 6.47 5.96
C MET A 93 5.37 5.23 5.51
N PRO A 94 5.78 5.13 4.23
CA PRO A 94 6.62 4.04 3.75
C PRO A 94 8.01 4.14 4.38
N ARG A 95 8.46 3.05 5.00
CA ARG A 95 9.77 2.91 5.64
C ARG A 95 10.50 1.70 5.04
N PRO A 96 11.82 1.79 4.78
CA PRO A 96 12.61 0.71 4.22
C PRO A 96 12.99 -0.29 5.33
N VAL A 97 11.98 -0.88 5.97
CA VAL A 97 12.15 -1.91 6.98
C VAL A 97 12.47 -3.23 6.29
N LYS A 98 13.39 -4.02 6.85
CA LYS A 98 13.80 -5.29 6.26
C LYS A 98 13.45 -6.46 7.18
N ALA A 99 12.94 -7.53 6.59
CA ALA A 99 12.66 -8.76 7.32
C ALA A 99 13.52 -9.93 6.83
N VAL A 100 14.01 -10.72 7.76
CA VAL A 100 14.73 -11.98 7.50
C VAL A 100 14.27 -13.05 8.49
N TYR A 101 14.52 -14.32 8.19
CA TYR A 101 14.25 -15.40 9.14
C TYR A 101 15.12 -15.26 10.39
N ALA A 102 14.53 -15.52 11.56
CA ALA A 102 15.25 -15.50 12.82
C ALA A 102 16.29 -16.64 12.87
N LYS A 103 17.38 -16.39 13.60
CA LYS A 103 18.44 -17.37 13.85
C LYS A 103 18.47 -17.73 15.34
N PRO A 104 18.85 -18.96 15.72
CA PRO A 104 18.96 -19.37 17.11
C PRO A 104 19.78 -18.40 17.99
N GLU A 105 20.81 -17.78 17.42
CA GLU A 105 21.72 -16.85 18.10
C GLU A 105 21.06 -15.52 18.49
N MET A 106 19.88 -15.20 17.93
CA MET A 106 19.17 -13.94 18.17
C MET A 106 18.30 -13.98 19.43
N PHE A 107 18.04 -15.16 20.00
CA PHE A 107 17.14 -15.34 21.14
C PHE A 107 17.92 -15.33 22.45
N ARG A 108 17.46 -14.54 23.42
CA ARG A 108 18.10 -14.46 24.75
C ARG A 108 17.85 -15.68 25.61
N ASP A 109 16.68 -16.30 25.44
CA ASP A 109 16.24 -17.49 26.16
C ASP A 109 16.67 -18.79 25.45
N ARG A 110 17.67 -18.73 24.57
CA ARG A 110 18.18 -19.90 23.85
C ARG A 110 18.65 -20.99 24.84
N PRO A 111 18.06 -22.20 24.82
CA PRO A 111 18.52 -23.32 25.65
C PRO A 111 19.88 -23.82 25.20
N SER A 112 20.61 -24.47 26.13
CA SER A 112 21.94 -25.02 25.85
C SER A 112 21.85 -26.12 24.79
N ARG A 113 22.69 -26.04 23.76
CA ARG A 113 22.72 -27.06 22.71
C ARG A 113 23.17 -28.41 23.30
N PRO A 114 22.40 -29.49 23.14
CA PRO A 114 22.77 -30.81 23.68
C PRO A 114 24.14 -31.26 23.16
N GLY A 115 25.00 -31.76 24.06
CA GLY A 115 26.32 -32.33 23.71
C GLY A 115 27.50 -31.35 23.69
N LEU A 116 27.27 -30.04 23.89
CA LEU A 116 28.35 -29.05 24.05
C LEU A 116 28.82 -28.98 25.51
N LYS A 117 30.12 -29.21 25.74
CA LYS A 117 30.76 -28.93 27.03
C LYS A 117 31.49 -27.59 26.94
N MET A 118 30.93 -26.57 27.57
CA MET A 118 31.59 -25.27 27.73
C MET A 118 32.50 -25.32 28.96
N GLN A 119 33.79 -25.04 28.78
CA GLN A 119 34.73 -24.83 29.88
C GLN A 119 35.03 -23.33 29.96
N ILE A 120 34.66 -22.71 31.08
CA ILE A 120 34.97 -21.32 31.38
C ILE A 120 36.16 -21.31 32.33
N SER A 121 37.21 -20.57 31.98
CA SER A 121 38.36 -20.34 32.85
C SER A 121 38.71 -18.86 32.86
N TRP A 122 39.22 -18.37 34.00
CA TRP A 122 39.65 -17.00 34.15
C TRP A 122 41.07 -16.85 33.63
N VAL A 123 41.29 -15.98 32.66
CA VAL A 123 42.61 -15.64 32.14
C VAL A 123 43.25 -14.57 33.03
N LYS A 124 44.39 -14.90 33.63
CA LYS A 124 45.17 -14.04 34.52
C LYS A 124 46.37 -13.44 33.78
N GLN A 125 46.90 -12.37 34.35
CA GLN A 125 48.10 -11.71 33.82
C GLN A 125 49.30 -12.66 33.92
N GLY A 126 49.86 -13.04 32.77
CA GLY A 126 50.92 -14.04 32.66
C GLY A 126 50.48 -15.35 31.96
N ASP A 127 49.18 -15.56 31.75
CA ASP A 127 48.68 -16.69 30.95
C ASP A 127 48.96 -16.45 29.46
N PRO A 128 49.25 -17.50 28.66
CA PRO A 128 49.53 -17.38 27.22
C PRO A 128 48.43 -16.62 26.45
N GLU A 129 47.18 -16.74 26.89
CA GLU A 129 46.00 -16.15 26.26
C GLU A 129 45.73 -14.70 26.69
N TYR A 130 46.46 -14.18 27.70
CA TYR A 130 46.21 -12.86 28.29
C TYR A 130 46.37 -11.71 27.29
N ASP A 131 47.41 -11.77 26.45
CA ASP A 131 47.66 -10.75 25.42
C ASP A 131 46.57 -10.75 24.35
N GLY A 132 46.09 -11.93 23.97
CA GLY A 132 44.96 -12.10 23.05
C GLY A 132 43.67 -11.51 23.62
N MET A 133 43.36 -11.80 24.88
CA MET A 133 42.21 -11.24 25.60
C MET A 133 42.33 -9.73 25.75
N SER A 134 43.51 -9.19 26.09
CA SER A 134 43.75 -7.76 26.22
C SER A 134 43.53 -7.03 24.89
N LYS A 135 43.99 -7.62 23.77
CA LYS A 135 43.73 -7.10 22.42
C LYS A 135 42.25 -7.13 22.06
N LEU A 136 41.56 -8.23 22.36
CA LEU A 136 40.09 -8.36 22.18
C LEU A 136 39.33 -7.32 22.99
N LYS A 137 39.73 -7.06 24.24
CA LYS A 137 39.16 -6.01 25.08
C LYS A 137 39.36 -4.61 24.48
N GLY A 138 40.54 -4.36 23.91
CA GLY A 138 40.82 -3.12 23.17
C GLY A 138 39.94 -2.96 21.93
N LEU A 139 39.78 -4.03 21.14
CA LEU A 139 38.90 -4.04 19.97
C LEU A 139 37.43 -3.83 20.34
N ALA A 140 36.94 -4.47 21.41
CA ALA A 140 35.57 -4.30 21.88
C ALA A 140 35.28 -2.84 22.28
N LYS A 141 36.20 -2.20 23.02
CA LYS A 141 36.08 -0.77 23.37
C LYS A 141 36.12 0.14 22.15
N ARG A 142 36.92 -0.21 21.14
CA ARG A 142 36.97 0.54 19.89
C ARG A 142 35.67 0.40 19.10
N GLN A 143 35.15 -0.82 18.98
CA GLN A 143 33.85 -1.09 18.35
C GLN A 143 32.72 -0.33 19.06
N GLU A 144 32.73 -0.28 20.39
CA GLU A 144 31.76 0.48 21.18
C GLU A 144 31.82 1.98 20.83
N ALA A 145 33.02 2.56 20.76
CA ALA A 145 33.20 3.96 20.38
C ALA A 145 32.79 4.25 18.92
N GLU A 146 33.14 3.36 17.98
CA GLU A 146 32.78 3.49 16.57
C GLU A 146 31.26 3.34 16.37
N ASN A 147 30.62 2.38 17.05
CA ASN A 147 29.17 2.21 17.02
C ASN A 147 28.43 3.42 17.62
N MET A 148 28.91 3.98 18.75
CA MET A 148 28.32 5.19 19.32
C MET A 148 28.40 6.38 18.37
N ALA A 149 29.51 6.53 17.64
CA ALA A 149 29.65 7.58 16.63
C ALA A 149 28.71 7.38 15.44
N LEU A 150 28.56 6.14 14.97
CA LEU A 150 27.63 5.78 13.90
C LEU A 150 26.19 6.10 14.30
N ILE A 151 25.75 5.64 15.47
CA ILE A 151 24.38 5.87 15.97
C ILE A 151 24.09 7.35 16.16
N LYS A 152 25.06 8.12 16.65
CA LYS A 152 24.90 9.57 16.76
C LYS A 152 24.69 10.21 15.39
N THR A 153 25.41 9.75 14.38
CA THR A 153 25.27 10.21 12.99
C THR A 153 23.90 9.82 12.43
N GLU A 154 23.47 8.57 12.61
CA GLU A 154 22.14 8.10 12.19
C GLU A 154 21.01 8.90 12.86
N LEU A 155 21.13 9.21 14.16
CA LEU A 155 20.13 10.01 14.87
C LEU A 155 20.08 11.46 14.38
N GLU A 156 21.23 12.04 14.03
CA GLU A 156 21.31 13.37 13.42
C GLU A 156 20.69 13.36 12.01
N GLU A 157 21.01 12.35 11.19
CA GLU A 157 20.42 12.17 9.85
C GLU A 157 18.90 11.94 9.91
N GLU A 158 18.40 11.12 10.85
CA GLU A 158 16.95 10.93 11.05
C GLU A 158 16.26 12.22 11.47
N LYS A 159 16.91 13.01 12.34
CA LYS A 159 16.37 14.31 12.78
C LYS A 159 16.34 15.33 11.64
N GLU A 160 17.39 15.37 10.82
CA GLU A 160 17.43 16.19 9.61
C GLU A 160 16.36 15.76 8.62
N LEU A 161 16.21 14.45 8.38
CA LEU A 161 15.19 13.89 7.50
C LEU A 161 13.78 14.24 8.01
N ALA A 162 13.52 14.09 9.30
CA ALA A 162 12.23 14.45 9.90
C ALA A 162 11.95 15.96 9.78
N THR A 163 12.96 16.80 9.97
CA THR A 163 12.85 18.26 9.80
C THR A 163 12.53 18.61 8.34
N GLN A 164 13.25 18.03 7.39
CA GLN A 164 13.03 18.26 5.96
C GLN A 164 11.64 17.79 5.51
N GLN A 165 11.16 16.67 6.04
CA GLN A 165 9.80 16.18 5.80
C GLN A 165 8.74 17.14 6.37
N GLN A 166 8.95 17.68 7.57
CA GLN A 166 8.05 18.67 8.18
C GLN A 166 8.05 19.99 7.39
N GLU A 167 9.21 20.49 6.97
CA GLU A 167 9.30 21.69 6.15
C GLU A 167 8.60 21.51 4.79
N THR A 168 8.73 20.32 4.20
CA THR A 168 8.03 19.98 2.95
C THR A 168 6.51 19.96 3.15
N LEU A 169 6.05 19.39 4.26
CA LEU A 169 4.63 19.38 4.63
C LEU A 169 4.10 20.81 4.83
N ASP A 170 4.82 21.65 5.57
CA ASP A 170 4.45 23.04 5.83
C ASP A 170 4.45 23.88 4.56
N ALA A 171 5.43 23.68 3.67
CA ALA A 171 5.49 24.34 2.37
C ALA A 171 4.30 23.94 1.48
N ASN A 172 3.91 22.67 1.51
CA ASN A 172 2.73 22.20 0.79
C ASN A 172 1.46 22.80 1.38
N TYR A 173 1.33 22.84 2.70
CA TYR A 173 0.19 23.47 3.37
C TYR A 173 0.04 24.95 3.00
N LYS A 174 1.15 25.70 2.99
CA LYS A 174 1.17 27.10 2.54
C LYS A 174 0.77 27.27 1.08
N LYS A 175 1.13 26.34 0.19
CA LYS A 175 0.67 26.37 -1.21
C LYS A 175 -0.85 26.18 -1.29
N TYR A 176 -1.41 25.24 -0.53
CA TYR A 176 -2.86 25.04 -0.47
C TYR A 176 -3.58 26.28 0.08
N ASP A 177 -3.08 26.87 1.16
CA ASP A 177 -3.64 28.09 1.75
C ASP A 177 -3.55 29.29 0.78
N MET A 178 -2.44 29.42 0.03
CA MET A 178 -2.32 30.45 -1.01
C MET A 178 -3.33 30.25 -2.14
N ILE A 179 -3.54 29.00 -2.59
CA ILE A 179 -4.55 28.68 -3.60
C ILE A 179 -5.95 29.02 -3.08
N GLU A 180 -6.26 28.65 -1.84
CA GLU A 180 -7.55 28.94 -1.21
C GLU A 180 -7.81 30.44 -1.09
N ASN A 181 -6.81 31.21 -0.65
CA ASN A 181 -6.88 32.67 -0.57
C ASN A 181 -7.07 33.32 -1.94
N ILE A 182 -6.40 32.84 -3.00
CA ILE A 182 -6.59 33.35 -4.37
C ILE A 182 -8.00 33.02 -4.89
N MET A 183 -8.55 31.86 -4.53
CA MET A 183 -9.93 31.48 -4.87
C MET A 183 -10.96 32.34 -4.13
N GLN A 184 -10.73 32.67 -2.86
CA GLN A 184 -11.61 33.50 -2.04
C GLN A 184 -11.55 35.00 -2.40
N ASN A 185 -10.37 35.53 -2.74
CA ASN A 185 -10.17 36.94 -3.07
C ASN A 185 -10.69 37.34 -4.47
N GLY A 186 -11.24 36.40 -5.24
CA GLY A 186 -11.83 36.68 -6.55
C GLY A 186 -10.82 37.05 -7.65
N ASN A 187 -9.51 37.03 -7.36
CA ASN A 187 -8.45 37.33 -8.32
C ASN A 187 -8.47 36.37 -9.53
N ILE A 188 -8.78 35.09 -9.32
CA ILE A 188 -8.99 34.13 -10.42
C ILE A 188 -10.19 34.52 -11.29
N LYS A 189 -11.27 35.07 -10.71
CA LYS A 189 -12.44 35.56 -11.47
C LYS A 189 -12.10 36.80 -12.28
N ASN A 190 -11.27 37.70 -11.74
CA ASN A 190 -10.78 38.90 -12.43
C ASN A 190 -9.78 38.57 -13.55
N LEU A 191 -8.87 37.62 -13.33
CA LEU A 191 -8.00 37.10 -14.39
C LEU A 191 -8.81 36.44 -15.51
N ALA A 192 -9.79 35.59 -15.17
CA ALA A 192 -10.68 34.98 -16.15
C ALA A 192 -11.49 36.02 -16.96
N HIS A 193 -11.71 37.21 -16.41
CA HIS A 193 -12.35 38.32 -17.10
C HIS A 193 -11.39 39.08 -18.04
N HIS A 194 -10.09 39.12 -17.73
CA HIS A 194 -9.06 39.75 -18.56
C HIS A 194 -8.63 38.88 -19.76
N TYR A 195 -8.65 37.55 -19.63
CA TYR A 195 -8.34 36.62 -20.72
C TYR A 195 -9.54 36.32 -21.64
N LYS A 196 -10.66 37.03 -21.46
CA LYS A 196 -11.91 36.85 -22.22
C LYS A 196 -11.97 37.55 -23.59
N GLU A 197 -10.83 37.94 -24.17
CA GLU A 197 -10.74 38.38 -25.58
C GLU A 197 -9.82 37.50 -26.45
N GLY A 198 -9.46 36.30 -25.99
CA GLY A 198 -8.78 35.28 -26.81
C GLY A 198 -9.51 33.96 -26.71
N THR A 199 -10.22 33.58 -27.77
CA THR A 199 -11.00 32.34 -27.89
C THR A 199 -10.18 31.08 -27.55
N VAL A 200 -10.20 30.61 -26.29
CA VAL A 200 -10.08 29.22 -25.78
C VAL A 200 -10.12 29.33 -24.25
N LEU A 201 -11.29 29.25 -23.60
CA LEU A 201 -11.49 28.96 -22.15
C LEU A 201 -12.96 29.23 -21.72
N LEU A 202 -13.94 28.61 -22.37
CA LEU A 202 -15.37 28.80 -22.05
C LEU A 202 -16.09 27.55 -21.51
N SER A 203 -15.37 26.52 -21.03
CA SER A 203 -16.02 25.33 -20.44
C SER A 203 -16.00 25.24 -18.91
N CYS A 204 -15.32 26.15 -18.19
CA CYS A 204 -15.20 26.04 -16.72
C CYS A 204 -16.07 27.02 -15.91
N ALA A 205 -16.67 28.04 -16.52
CA ALA A 205 -17.41 29.07 -15.77
C ALA A 205 -18.85 28.66 -15.39
N SER A 206 -19.43 27.64 -16.03
CA SER A 206 -20.84 27.27 -15.86
C SER A 206 -21.12 26.29 -14.71
N LEU A 207 -20.09 25.88 -13.95
CA LEU A 207 -20.20 24.84 -12.90
C LEU A 207 -20.08 25.38 -11.46
N MET A 208 -19.93 26.69 -11.25
CA MET A 208 -19.66 27.27 -9.92
C MET A 208 -20.84 27.99 -9.25
N ASP A 209 -22.06 27.89 -9.78
CA ASP A 209 -23.21 28.66 -9.25
C ASP A 209 -24.16 27.83 -8.37
N SER A 210 -23.66 26.82 -7.66
CA SER A 210 -24.50 25.99 -6.78
C SER A 210 -23.71 25.38 -5.61
N SER A 211 -23.35 26.19 -4.61
CA SER A 211 -23.00 25.66 -3.28
C SER A 211 -23.42 26.64 -2.17
N PRO A 212 -24.26 26.24 -1.21
CA PRO A 212 -24.70 27.09 -0.12
C PRO A 212 -23.94 26.72 1.16
N HIS A 213 -22.87 27.41 1.53
CA HIS A 213 -22.38 27.39 2.92
C HIS A 213 -21.68 28.71 3.26
N SER A 214 -22.46 29.64 3.79
CA SER A 214 -22.01 30.87 4.43
C SER A 214 -22.56 30.92 5.85
N VAL A 215 -22.05 30.10 6.78
CA VAL A 215 -22.35 30.28 8.22
C VAL A 215 -21.18 29.80 9.08
N CYS A 216 -20.78 30.68 10.01
CA CYS A 216 -19.92 30.46 11.19
C CYS A 216 -18.39 30.50 11.02
N TRP A 217 -17.84 31.71 10.92
CA TRP A 217 -16.72 32.11 11.79
C TRP A 217 -17.03 33.48 12.39
N LYS A 218 -17.34 33.52 13.69
CA LYS A 218 -17.31 34.75 14.49
C LYS A 218 -16.74 34.45 15.88
N LYS A 219 -15.51 34.93 16.07
CA LYS A 219 -14.78 35.28 17.31
C LYS A 219 -15.18 34.60 18.64
N LYS A 220 -14.18 34.07 19.33
CA LYS A 220 -13.52 34.77 20.47
C LYS A 220 -12.21 34.09 20.85
N GLY A 221 -11.16 34.89 20.98
CA GLY A 221 -9.97 34.52 21.74
C GLY A 221 -10.15 34.96 23.20
N GLU A 222 -9.55 34.20 24.10
CA GLU A 222 -9.17 34.63 25.45
C GLU A 222 -8.04 33.68 25.91
N ALA A 223 -6.95 34.28 26.37
CA ALA A 223 -5.78 33.62 26.92
C ALA A 223 -6.00 33.33 28.41
N ALA A 224 -5.44 32.23 28.93
CA ALA A 224 -4.97 32.15 30.32
C ALA A 224 -4.06 30.92 30.54
N HIS A 225 -3.12 31.13 31.45
CA HIS A 225 -2.00 30.32 31.92
C HIS A 225 -2.38 29.21 32.92
N SER A 226 -1.43 28.27 33.10
CA SER A 226 -1.08 27.49 34.33
C SER A 226 -2.12 26.46 34.84
N ASP A 227 -1.85 25.33 35.51
CA ASP A 227 -0.74 24.81 36.31
C ASP A 227 -0.77 23.25 36.35
N LEU A 228 0.33 22.64 36.81
CA LEU A 228 0.56 21.22 37.14
C LEU A 228 0.06 20.83 38.56
N ALA A 229 -0.50 19.62 38.72
CA ALA A 229 -0.45 18.68 39.87
C ALA A 229 -1.53 17.57 39.66
N GLY A 230 -1.24 16.26 39.66
CA GLY A 230 -1.11 15.35 40.84
C GLY A 230 -2.50 14.96 41.39
N GLU A 231 -2.94 13.74 41.70
CA GLU A 231 -2.40 12.38 41.92
C GLU A 231 -3.62 11.42 42.13
N SER A 232 -3.43 10.09 41.93
CA SER A 232 -4.13 8.93 42.59
C SER A 232 -5.67 8.77 42.47
N GLY A 233 -6.32 7.59 42.46
CA GLY A 233 -6.01 6.17 42.62
C GLY A 233 -7.35 5.38 42.72
N GLU A 234 -7.33 4.06 42.42
CA GLU A 234 -8.29 2.97 42.79
C GLU A 234 -9.82 3.12 42.49
N GLU A 235 -10.68 2.10 42.41
CA GLU A 235 -10.70 0.68 42.05
C GLU A 235 -12.23 0.27 42.08
N MET A 236 -12.63 -0.76 41.32
CA MET A 236 -13.85 -1.59 41.48
C MET A 236 -15.29 -1.09 41.18
N ALA A 237 -15.84 -1.69 40.11
CA ALA A 237 -16.96 -2.66 40.08
C ALA A 237 -18.46 -2.25 40.21
N ARG A 238 -19.21 -2.74 39.20
CA ARG A 238 -20.63 -3.17 39.12
C ARG A 238 -21.76 -2.12 39.04
N GLY A 239 -22.53 -2.22 37.94
CA GLY A 239 -23.95 -2.57 38.03
C GLY A 239 -25.00 -1.56 37.54
N SER A 240 -25.43 -1.74 36.27
CA SER A 240 -26.82 -1.69 35.75
C SER A 240 -27.71 -0.42 35.81
N LYS A 241 -28.27 -0.14 34.61
CA LYS A 241 -29.58 0.47 34.23
C LYS A 241 -29.73 2.00 34.04
N GLU A 242 -29.88 2.31 32.75
CA GLU A 242 -30.86 3.19 32.07
C GLU A 242 -31.12 4.64 32.56
N GLY A 243 -30.89 5.58 31.64
CA GLY A 243 -31.37 6.96 31.72
C GLY A 243 -30.87 7.82 30.56
N SER A 244 -31.62 7.84 29.46
CA SER A 244 -31.45 8.72 28.29
C SER A 244 -31.32 10.19 28.69
N HIS A 245 -30.34 10.92 28.10
CA HIS A 245 -30.51 12.27 27.54
C HIS A 245 -29.30 12.61 26.64
N GLY A 246 -29.59 12.93 25.38
CA GLY A 246 -28.62 13.00 24.29
C GLY A 246 -27.63 14.16 24.36
N LYS A 247 -26.38 13.86 23.99
CA LYS A 247 -25.48 14.77 23.30
C LYS A 247 -25.15 14.13 21.95
N GLN A 248 -25.58 14.76 20.86
CA GLN A 248 -25.18 14.36 19.51
C GLN A 248 -23.67 14.64 19.37
N GLY A 249 -22.85 13.63 19.67
CA GLY A 249 -21.47 13.57 19.21
C GLY A 249 -21.48 13.24 17.72
N ALA A 250 -20.62 13.89 16.95
CA ALA A 250 -20.40 13.58 15.54
C ALA A 250 -20.16 12.06 15.38
N MET A 251 -21.09 11.38 14.71
CA MET A 251 -21.01 9.94 14.47
C MET A 251 -19.83 9.65 13.56
N ARG A 252 -18.72 9.17 14.13
CA ARG A 252 -17.67 8.48 13.35
C ARG A 252 -18.34 7.27 12.71
N ARG A 253 -18.45 7.22 11.38
CA ARG A 253 -18.86 5.98 10.69
C ARG A 253 -17.81 4.92 11.00
N ALA A 254 -18.27 3.70 11.29
CA ALA A 254 -17.40 2.54 11.40
C ALA A 254 -16.78 2.23 10.02
N ASP A 255 -15.51 1.85 10.01
CA ASP A 255 -14.85 1.34 8.80
C ASP A 255 -15.63 0.13 8.26
N SER A 256 -15.93 0.10 6.96
CA SER A 256 -16.76 -0.95 6.34
C SER A 256 -16.01 -1.77 5.31
N ALA A 257 -16.47 -2.97 4.96
CA ALA A 257 -15.93 -3.65 3.77
C ALA A 257 -16.11 -2.77 2.51
N ARG A 258 -15.22 -2.92 1.51
CA ARG A 258 -15.32 -2.19 0.23
C ARG A 258 -15.75 -3.14 -0.88
N VAL A 259 -16.66 -2.69 -1.73
CA VAL A 259 -17.03 -3.45 -2.94
C VAL A 259 -16.10 -3.08 -4.08
N PHE A 260 -15.50 -4.09 -4.69
CA PHE A 260 -14.68 -3.98 -5.89
C PHE A 260 -15.46 -4.47 -7.10
N THR A 261 -15.53 -3.63 -8.13
CA THR A 261 -16.11 -3.94 -9.43
C THR A 261 -14.99 -3.99 -10.46
N ILE A 262 -14.77 -5.13 -11.10
CA ILE A 262 -13.69 -5.29 -12.08
C ILE A 262 -14.32 -5.47 -13.46
N ILE A 263 -13.95 -4.63 -14.43
CA ILE A 263 -14.58 -4.54 -15.75
C ILE A 263 -13.54 -4.70 -16.85
N ASN A 264 -13.85 -5.55 -17.84
CA ASN A 264 -13.08 -5.64 -19.08
C ASN A 264 -13.70 -4.76 -20.17
N GLN A 265 -13.06 -3.63 -20.52
CA GLN A 265 -13.41 -2.83 -21.71
C GLN A 265 -12.44 -3.08 -22.89
N CYS A 266 -11.53 -4.05 -22.75
CA CYS A 266 -10.67 -4.47 -23.84
C CYS A 266 -11.47 -5.20 -24.91
N LYS A 267 -10.95 -5.21 -26.15
CA LYS A 267 -11.56 -5.93 -27.29
C LYS A 267 -11.29 -7.44 -27.28
N LYS A 268 -10.56 -7.93 -26.29
CA LYS A 268 -10.14 -9.32 -26.14
C LYS A 268 -10.48 -9.80 -24.72
N ASP A 269 -10.56 -11.11 -24.58
CA ASP A 269 -10.63 -11.75 -23.28
C ASP A 269 -9.36 -11.39 -22.47
N ILE A 270 -9.58 -11.09 -21.19
CA ILE A 270 -8.50 -10.89 -20.22
C ILE A 270 -8.78 -11.79 -19.03
N TRP A 271 -7.73 -12.09 -18.26
CA TRP A 271 -7.86 -12.84 -17.04
C TRP A 271 -7.36 -11.99 -15.88
N PRO A 272 -8.21 -11.17 -15.25
CA PRO A 272 -7.76 -10.40 -14.12
C PRO A 272 -7.28 -11.32 -13.00
N ALA A 273 -6.37 -10.79 -12.22
CA ALA A 273 -5.75 -11.45 -11.10
C ALA A 273 -5.67 -10.48 -9.93
N VAL A 274 -5.82 -11.04 -8.72
CA VAL A 274 -5.86 -10.30 -7.46
C VAL A 274 -5.04 -11.06 -6.43
N THR A 275 -4.21 -10.34 -5.70
CA THR A 275 -3.50 -10.86 -4.52
C THR A 275 -3.62 -9.85 -3.38
N PRO A 276 -3.92 -10.29 -2.14
CA PRO A 276 -4.26 -11.65 -1.75
C PRO A 276 -5.70 -12.04 -2.20
N GLY A 277 -5.87 -13.28 -2.67
CA GLY A 277 -7.03 -13.72 -3.46
C GLY A 277 -8.24 -14.27 -2.69
N GLU A 278 -8.18 -14.39 -1.36
CA GLU A 278 -9.18 -15.06 -0.52
C GLU A 278 -10.56 -14.37 -0.63
N SER A 279 -10.56 -13.03 -0.66
CA SER A 279 -11.78 -12.23 -0.84
C SER A 279 -12.23 -12.10 -2.29
N PHE A 280 -11.47 -12.69 -3.23
CA PHE A 280 -11.62 -12.53 -4.68
C PHE A 280 -11.75 -13.88 -5.41
N GLY A 281 -12.35 -14.87 -4.74
CA GLY A 281 -12.65 -16.17 -5.35
C GLY A 281 -11.42 -16.99 -5.74
N GLY A 282 -10.30 -16.83 -5.03
CA GLY A 282 -9.02 -17.46 -5.33
C GLY A 282 -8.06 -16.57 -6.13
N GLY A 283 -8.48 -15.33 -6.45
CA GLY A 283 -7.60 -14.31 -7.01
C GLY A 283 -7.38 -14.40 -8.51
N GLY A 284 -8.16 -15.18 -9.27
CA GLY A 284 -8.09 -15.13 -10.73
C GLY A 284 -9.33 -15.66 -11.45
N PHE A 285 -9.70 -15.01 -12.56
CA PHE A 285 -10.92 -15.31 -13.29
C PHE A 285 -10.83 -14.80 -14.73
N ALA A 286 -11.66 -15.33 -15.63
CA ALA A 286 -11.76 -14.88 -17.02
C ALA A 286 -12.85 -13.81 -17.17
N LEU A 287 -12.57 -12.73 -17.91
CA LEU A 287 -13.56 -11.74 -18.31
C LEU A 287 -13.52 -11.53 -19.83
N ARG A 288 -14.65 -11.78 -20.49
CA ARG A 288 -14.85 -11.41 -21.90
C ARG A 288 -15.04 -9.91 -22.06
N PRO A 289 -14.87 -9.35 -23.28
CA PRO A 289 -15.18 -7.96 -23.57
C PRO A 289 -16.56 -7.55 -23.04
N GLY A 290 -16.60 -6.45 -22.29
CA GLY A 290 -17.81 -5.90 -21.68
C GLY A 290 -18.28 -6.58 -20.39
N GLN A 291 -17.66 -7.68 -19.97
CA GLN A 291 -18.03 -8.35 -18.73
C GLN A 291 -17.46 -7.63 -17.49
N SER A 292 -18.16 -7.82 -16.38
CA SER A 292 -17.75 -7.35 -15.07
C SER A 292 -17.96 -8.42 -14.00
N ILE A 293 -17.17 -8.35 -12.94
CA ILE A 293 -17.31 -9.17 -11.74
C ILE A 293 -17.21 -8.30 -10.49
N VAL A 294 -17.72 -8.82 -9.38
CA VAL A 294 -17.88 -8.09 -8.12
C VAL A 294 -17.34 -8.91 -6.98
N PHE A 295 -16.56 -8.27 -6.12
CA PHE A 295 -16.04 -8.85 -4.88
C PHE A 295 -16.13 -7.85 -3.75
N THR A 296 -15.99 -8.33 -2.52
CA THR A 296 -16.02 -7.50 -1.32
C THR A 296 -14.76 -7.77 -0.53
N ALA A 297 -13.94 -6.75 -0.30
CA ALA A 297 -12.73 -6.85 0.48
C ALA A 297 -12.97 -6.34 1.92
N PRO A 298 -12.40 -6.99 2.94
CA PRO A 298 -12.52 -6.56 4.33
C PRO A 298 -11.74 -5.26 4.59
N VAL A 299 -12.06 -4.60 5.71
CA VAL A 299 -11.23 -3.51 6.25
C VAL A 299 -9.84 -4.06 6.55
N GLY A 300 -8.79 -3.30 6.25
CA GLY A 300 -7.40 -3.73 6.45
C GLY A 300 -6.81 -4.50 5.27
N TRP A 301 -7.60 -4.84 4.24
CA TRP A 301 -7.07 -5.47 3.04
C TRP A 301 -6.09 -4.54 2.34
N SER A 302 -4.90 -5.05 2.04
CA SER A 302 -3.95 -4.42 1.13
C SER A 302 -3.55 -5.46 0.10
N GLY A 303 -3.43 -5.01 -1.14
CA GLY A 303 -3.23 -5.91 -2.26
C GLY A 303 -3.23 -5.19 -3.59
N ARG A 304 -3.12 -5.98 -4.65
CA ARG A 304 -3.04 -5.49 -6.02
C ARG A 304 -3.93 -6.28 -6.97
N VAL A 305 -4.39 -5.59 -8.01
CA VAL A 305 -5.19 -6.13 -9.11
C VAL A 305 -4.47 -5.85 -10.42
N TRP A 306 -4.34 -6.86 -11.28
CA TRP A 306 -3.73 -6.70 -12.61
C TRP A 306 -4.45 -7.57 -13.65
N GLY A 307 -4.18 -7.33 -14.92
CA GLY A 307 -4.78 -8.07 -16.03
C GLY A 307 -3.78 -9.00 -16.69
N ARG A 308 -4.17 -10.26 -16.94
CA ARG A 308 -3.39 -11.21 -17.75
C ARG A 308 -3.93 -11.28 -19.16
N THR A 309 -3.05 -11.50 -20.14
CA THR A 309 -3.42 -11.58 -21.57
C THR A 309 -2.81 -12.81 -22.24
N GLY A 310 -3.43 -13.24 -23.34
CA GLY A 310 -2.97 -14.39 -24.12
C GLY A 310 -2.95 -15.67 -23.29
N CYS A 311 -3.94 -15.87 -22.41
CA CYS A 311 -4.00 -17.04 -21.56
C CYS A 311 -4.71 -18.20 -22.23
N ASP A 312 -4.23 -19.41 -21.97
CA ASP A 312 -4.88 -20.66 -22.32
C ASP A 312 -4.91 -21.56 -21.09
N PHE A 313 -6.11 -21.75 -20.53
CA PHE A 313 -6.33 -22.56 -19.32
C PHE A 313 -7.25 -23.73 -19.65
N ASP A 314 -6.88 -24.91 -19.17
CA ASP A 314 -7.72 -26.10 -19.24
C ASP A 314 -8.93 -26.00 -18.27
N PRO A 315 -9.89 -26.95 -18.35
CA PRO A 315 -11.04 -26.96 -17.43
C PRO A 315 -10.69 -27.12 -15.95
N ALA A 316 -9.47 -27.59 -15.62
CA ALA A 316 -8.98 -27.67 -14.26
C ALA A 316 -8.32 -26.36 -13.79
N GLY A 317 -8.21 -25.36 -14.67
CA GLY A 317 -7.59 -24.07 -14.39
C GLY A 317 -6.07 -24.06 -14.53
N ASN A 318 -5.46 -25.06 -15.18
CA ASN A 318 -4.02 -25.09 -15.45
C ASN A 318 -3.71 -24.57 -16.85
N GLY A 319 -2.66 -23.76 -16.98
CA GLY A 319 -2.39 -23.05 -18.22
C GLY A 319 -1.25 -22.05 -18.12
N THR A 320 -1.11 -21.23 -19.15
CA THR A 320 -0.10 -20.17 -19.22
C THR A 320 -0.68 -18.89 -19.80
N CYS A 321 -0.04 -17.75 -19.54
CA CYS A 321 -0.39 -16.45 -20.11
C CYS A 321 0.83 -15.79 -20.75
N GLU A 322 0.62 -15.04 -21.83
CA GLU A 322 1.69 -14.25 -22.47
C GLU A 322 2.21 -13.11 -21.59
N THR A 323 1.33 -12.49 -20.79
CA THR A 323 1.69 -11.38 -19.88
C THR A 323 1.02 -11.52 -18.52
N GLY A 324 1.70 -11.12 -17.45
CA GLY A 324 1.12 -11.04 -16.11
C GLY A 324 0.87 -12.40 -15.43
N ALA A 325 1.45 -13.49 -15.94
CA ALA A 325 1.21 -14.84 -15.42
C ALA A 325 1.52 -14.93 -13.91
N CYS A 326 0.71 -15.66 -13.15
CA CYS A 326 0.89 -15.85 -11.71
C CYS A 326 1.31 -17.29 -11.38
N GLY A 327 2.16 -17.86 -12.23
CA GLY A 327 2.42 -19.30 -12.30
C GLY A 327 1.58 -19.97 -13.39
N THR A 328 1.27 -21.25 -13.21
CA THR A 328 0.52 -22.07 -14.17
C THR A 328 -0.95 -22.23 -13.83
N SER A 329 -1.43 -21.55 -12.79
CA SER A 329 -2.81 -21.65 -12.29
C SER A 329 -3.64 -20.43 -12.70
N LEU A 330 -4.92 -20.65 -12.97
CA LEU A 330 -5.91 -19.59 -13.15
C LEU A 330 -6.06 -18.79 -11.85
N GLN A 331 -6.12 -19.46 -10.71
CA GLN A 331 -6.23 -18.86 -9.39
C GLN A 331 -4.85 -18.47 -8.88
N CYS A 332 -4.64 -17.17 -8.65
CA CYS A 332 -3.33 -16.63 -8.28
C CYS A 332 -3.03 -16.69 -6.78
N ALA A 333 -4.05 -16.90 -5.93
CA ALA A 333 -3.94 -16.94 -4.48
C ALA A 333 -3.09 -15.78 -3.92
N SER A 334 -1.82 -16.04 -3.58
CA SER A 334 -0.89 -15.05 -3.01
C SER A 334 0.23 -14.62 -3.98
N SER A 335 0.25 -15.10 -5.22
CA SER A 335 1.27 -14.75 -6.22
C SER A 335 1.18 -13.28 -6.63
N SER A 336 2.34 -12.65 -6.80
CA SER A 336 2.52 -11.25 -7.21
C SER A 336 2.24 -10.97 -8.69
N GLY A 337 2.21 -12.00 -9.53
CA GLY A 337 2.20 -11.86 -10.99
C GLY A 337 3.59 -11.56 -11.56
N ALA A 338 3.85 -12.09 -12.75
CA ALA A 338 5.09 -11.87 -13.48
C ALA A 338 5.09 -10.51 -14.18
N THR A 339 6.22 -9.82 -14.13
CA THR A 339 6.47 -8.61 -14.93
C THR A 339 6.56 -8.96 -16.42
N PRO A 340 6.16 -8.07 -17.34
CA PRO A 340 5.53 -6.78 -17.08
C PRO A 340 4.01 -6.83 -16.86
N ALA A 341 3.52 -6.03 -15.90
CA ALA A 341 2.08 -5.85 -15.66
C ALA A 341 1.77 -4.46 -15.11
N SER A 342 0.70 -3.84 -15.60
CA SER A 342 0.13 -2.65 -14.96
C SER A 342 -0.69 -3.06 -13.74
N LEU A 343 -0.42 -2.41 -12.61
CA LEU A 343 -1.00 -2.76 -11.32
C LEU A 343 -1.97 -1.68 -10.85
N ALA A 344 -3.08 -2.08 -10.22
CA ALA A 344 -3.87 -1.23 -9.35
C ALA A 344 -3.67 -1.68 -7.92
N GLU A 345 -3.14 -0.80 -7.07
CA GLU A 345 -2.71 -1.12 -5.72
C GLU A 345 -3.62 -0.43 -4.71
N PHE A 346 -3.87 -1.08 -3.57
CA PHE A 346 -4.81 -0.62 -2.56
C PHE A 346 -4.32 -0.95 -1.15
N THR A 347 -4.60 -0.07 -0.20
CA THR A 347 -4.54 -0.33 1.23
C THR A 347 -5.78 0.28 1.89
N LEU A 348 -6.66 -0.58 2.41
CA LEU A 348 -7.97 -0.19 2.92
C LEU A 348 -7.92 0.04 4.43
N ALA A 349 -8.23 1.25 4.88
CA ALA A 349 -8.20 1.63 6.30
C ALA A 349 -9.32 2.63 6.61
N SER A 350 -9.13 3.49 7.61
CA SER A 350 -10.02 4.63 7.84
C SER A 350 -9.91 5.68 6.72
N VAL A 351 -8.70 5.81 6.17
CA VAL A 351 -8.38 6.50 4.91
C VAL A 351 -7.75 5.47 3.99
N ASP A 352 -8.39 5.21 2.86
CA ASP A 352 -7.85 4.28 1.87
C ASP A 352 -6.73 4.95 1.08
N TYR A 353 -5.72 4.17 0.74
CA TYR A 353 -4.68 4.53 -0.21
C TYR A 353 -4.83 3.65 -1.44
N TYR A 354 -4.75 4.24 -2.63
CA TYR A 354 -4.81 3.51 -3.88
C TYR A 354 -4.09 4.25 -4.99
N ASP A 355 -3.63 3.49 -5.96
CA ASP A 355 -2.93 4.02 -7.13
C ASP A 355 -2.97 3.04 -8.31
N VAL A 356 -2.42 3.51 -9.43
CA VAL A 356 -2.04 2.65 -10.54
C VAL A 356 -0.53 2.76 -10.70
N SER A 357 0.13 1.61 -10.82
CA SER A 357 1.59 1.51 -10.82
C SER A 357 2.11 0.79 -12.06
N LEU A 358 3.16 1.37 -12.63
CA LEU A 358 3.92 0.88 -13.77
C LEU A 358 5.38 0.57 -13.41
N VAL A 359 5.69 0.51 -12.10
CA VAL A 359 7.00 0.09 -11.58
C VAL A 359 7.38 -1.28 -12.13
N ASP A 360 6.38 -2.15 -12.22
CA ASP A 360 6.46 -3.52 -12.75
C ASP A 360 6.19 -3.58 -14.26
N GLY A 361 6.21 -2.45 -14.96
CA GLY A 361 5.98 -2.39 -16.41
C GLY A 361 4.53 -2.09 -16.80
N PHE A 362 4.22 -2.33 -18.08
CA PHE A 362 2.91 -2.09 -18.65
C PHE A 362 2.49 -3.21 -19.59
N ASN A 363 1.26 -3.68 -19.49
CA ASN A 363 0.68 -4.60 -20.47
C ASN A 363 -0.74 -4.18 -20.93
N LEU A 364 -1.54 -3.63 -20.03
CA LEU A 364 -2.90 -3.15 -20.29
C LEU A 364 -3.13 -1.79 -19.63
N PRO A 365 -3.87 -0.86 -20.28
CA PRO A 365 -4.40 0.31 -19.60
C PRO A 365 -5.32 -0.11 -18.46
N ILE A 366 -5.21 0.54 -17.31
CA ILE A 366 -6.03 0.28 -16.11
C ILE A 366 -6.39 1.59 -15.44
N VAL A 367 -7.65 1.67 -14.98
CA VAL A 367 -8.21 2.84 -14.31
C VAL A 367 -8.93 2.41 -13.04
N VAL A 368 -8.72 3.14 -11.95
CA VAL A 368 -9.38 2.97 -10.65
C VAL A 368 -10.25 4.18 -10.36
N THR A 369 -11.56 3.96 -10.25
CA THR A 369 -12.55 4.99 -9.92
C THR A 369 -13.20 4.67 -8.57
N PRO A 370 -12.95 5.49 -7.53
CA PRO A 370 -13.73 5.44 -6.29
C PRO A 370 -15.17 5.88 -6.55
N LYS A 371 -16.15 5.15 -6.04
CA LYS A 371 -17.55 5.60 -6.05
C LYS A 371 -17.70 6.77 -5.08
N ALA A 372 -18.44 7.79 -5.51
CA ALA A 372 -18.75 8.93 -4.66
C ALA A 372 -19.46 8.46 -3.38
N SER A 373 -18.95 8.91 -2.23
CA SER A 373 -19.62 8.70 -0.93
C SER A 373 -21.00 9.38 -0.96
N ALA A 374 -21.93 8.89 -0.14
CA ALA A 374 -23.29 9.44 -0.01
C ALA A 374 -23.33 10.95 0.29
N ASN A 375 -22.21 11.53 0.76
CA ASN A 375 -22.05 12.95 1.08
C ASN A 375 -21.55 13.80 -0.10
N GLY A 376 -21.41 13.24 -1.31
CA GLY A 376 -21.09 13.98 -2.53
C GLY A 376 -19.61 14.29 -2.77
N SER A 377 -18.69 13.92 -1.86
CA SER A 377 -17.25 13.99 -2.12
C SER A 377 -16.80 12.82 -2.99
N SER A 378 -16.38 13.09 -4.23
CA SER A 378 -15.74 12.10 -5.11
C SER A 378 -14.22 12.19 -4.96
N CYS A 379 -13.59 11.08 -4.59
CA CYS A 379 -12.13 10.97 -4.58
C CYS A 379 -11.57 10.92 -6.01
N ALA A 380 -10.28 11.20 -6.16
CA ALA A 380 -9.63 11.29 -7.45
C ALA A 380 -9.61 9.93 -8.19
N VAL A 381 -9.51 9.98 -9.52
CA VAL A 381 -9.43 8.78 -10.36
C VAL A 381 -7.96 8.48 -10.66
N ALA A 382 -7.48 7.32 -10.24
CA ALA A 382 -6.13 6.84 -10.57
C ALA A 382 -6.14 6.09 -11.90
N GLY A 383 -5.07 6.15 -12.69
CA GLY A 383 -5.06 5.40 -13.93
C GLY A 383 -4.00 5.77 -14.95
N CYS A 384 -3.82 4.83 -15.87
CA CYS A 384 -2.98 4.94 -17.05
C CYS A 384 -3.88 4.96 -18.29
N ASP A 385 -4.16 6.17 -18.80
CA ASP A 385 -5.09 6.40 -19.93
C ASP A 385 -4.48 6.01 -21.29
N GLY A 386 -3.15 6.02 -21.37
CA GLY A 386 -2.40 5.76 -22.58
C GLY A 386 -2.10 4.28 -22.79
N ASP A 387 -1.78 3.92 -24.04
CA ASP A 387 -1.26 2.61 -24.37
C ASP A 387 0.26 2.69 -24.59
N LEU A 388 1.03 2.38 -23.54
CA LEU A 388 2.49 2.44 -23.56
C LEU A 388 3.14 1.48 -24.57
N ARG A 389 2.40 0.49 -25.10
CA ARG A 389 2.93 -0.42 -26.13
C ARG A 389 3.23 0.28 -27.45
N GLN A 390 2.54 1.40 -27.73
CA GLN A 390 2.73 2.14 -28.98
C GLN A 390 4.09 2.86 -29.04
N ASP A 391 4.54 3.39 -27.90
CA ASP A 391 5.77 4.19 -27.79
C ASP A 391 6.83 3.55 -26.86
N CYS A 392 6.73 2.23 -26.65
CA CYS A 392 7.63 1.48 -25.79
C CYS A 392 9.06 1.52 -26.37
N PRO A 393 10.08 1.94 -25.58
CA PRO A 393 11.47 1.88 -26.01
C PRO A 393 11.86 0.46 -26.44
N SER A 394 12.64 0.34 -27.52
CA SER A 394 12.96 -0.93 -28.17
C SER A 394 13.54 -1.99 -27.23
N GLU A 395 14.34 -1.56 -26.26
CA GLU A 395 15.00 -2.37 -25.25
C GLU A 395 14.05 -2.87 -24.15
N LEU A 396 12.85 -2.27 -24.04
CA LEU A 396 11.82 -2.63 -23.07
C LEU A 396 10.66 -3.43 -23.70
N VAL A 397 10.65 -3.60 -25.02
CA VAL A 397 9.55 -4.25 -25.76
C VAL A 397 9.46 -5.74 -25.45
N VAL A 398 8.24 -6.21 -25.15
CA VAL A 398 7.88 -7.63 -25.17
C VAL A 398 7.04 -7.93 -26.40
N LYS A 399 7.46 -8.92 -27.20
CA LYS A 399 6.73 -9.38 -28.39
C LYS A 399 5.98 -10.68 -28.09
N GLY A 400 4.71 -10.74 -28.49
CA GLY A 400 3.90 -11.96 -28.42
C GLY A 400 4.14 -12.88 -29.62
N ALA A 401 3.41 -14.01 -29.66
CA ALA A 401 3.60 -15.06 -30.68
C ALA A 401 3.41 -14.58 -32.14
N GLY A 402 2.66 -13.49 -32.35
CA GLY A 402 2.44 -12.85 -33.66
C GLY A 402 3.38 -11.69 -33.99
N GLY A 403 4.44 -11.47 -33.20
CA GLY A 403 5.39 -10.38 -33.39
C GLY A 403 4.89 -8.99 -32.97
N ALA A 404 3.63 -8.87 -32.56
CA ALA A 404 3.04 -7.66 -32.00
C ALA A 404 3.64 -7.35 -30.61
N VAL A 405 3.78 -6.07 -30.29
CA VAL A 405 4.18 -5.62 -28.95
C VAL A 405 3.01 -5.87 -27.98
N VAL A 406 3.20 -6.79 -27.05
CA VAL A 406 2.15 -7.19 -26.09
C VAL A 406 2.30 -6.51 -24.73
N ALA A 407 3.51 -6.07 -24.40
CA ALA A 407 3.81 -5.36 -23.16
C ALA A 407 5.12 -4.54 -23.27
N CYS A 408 5.36 -3.70 -22.26
CA CYS A 408 6.54 -2.88 -22.09
C CYS A 408 7.12 -3.13 -20.69
N ARG A 409 8.35 -3.66 -20.61
CA ARG A 409 9.07 -3.90 -19.37
C ARG A 409 9.48 -2.59 -18.71
N SER A 410 9.64 -2.58 -17.39
CA SER A 410 10.26 -1.43 -16.73
C SER A 410 11.77 -1.47 -16.88
N ALA A 411 12.44 -0.34 -16.63
CA ALA A 411 13.90 -0.29 -16.65
C ALA A 411 14.52 -1.17 -15.54
N CYS A 412 13.88 -1.26 -14.37
CA CYS A 412 14.35 -2.15 -13.31
C CYS A 412 14.32 -3.62 -13.77
N ASP A 413 13.22 -4.03 -14.41
CA ASP A 413 13.01 -5.39 -14.89
C ASP A 413 14.00 -5.80 -16.00
N VAL A 414 14.43 -4.87 -16.85
CA VAL A 414 15.41 -5.15 -17.92
C VAL A 414 16.86 -5.04 -17.45
N PHE A 415 17.20 -3.98 -16.73
CA PHE A 415 18.59 -3.67 -16.41
C PHE A 415 19.03 -4.15 -15.03
N GLY A 416 18.10 -4.33 -14.10
CA GLY A 416 18.36 -4.87 -12.75
C GLY A 416 19.31 -4.03 -11.89
N THR A 417 19.65 -2.81 -12.28
CA THR A 417 20.59 -1.94 -11.55
C THR A 417 19.90 -1.27 -10.36
N ASP A 418 20.67 -0.98 -9.32
CA ASP A 418 20.18 -0.31 -8.12
C ASP A 418 19.57 1.07 -8.40
N GLN A 419 20.04 1.78 -9.42
CA GLN A 419 19.49 3.08 -9.82
C GLN A 419 18.07 2.96 -10.39
N TYR A 420 17.81 1.94 -11.22
CA TYR A 420 16.47 1.74 -11.80
C TYR A 420 15.51 1.06 -10.83
N CYS A 421 16.02 0.24 -9.93
CA CYS A 421 15.23 -0.48 -8.93
C CYS A 421 15.15 0.25 -7.57
N CYS A 422 15.75 1.43 -7.46
CA CYS A 422 15.85 2.21 -6.23
C CYS A 422 16.31 1.40 -5.00
N ARG A 423 17.45 0.70 -5.12
CA ARG A 423 18.04 -0.13 -4.05
C ARG A 423 19.36 0.45 -3.55
N GLY A 424 19.83 -0.03 -2.40
CA GLY A 424 21.13 0.35 -1.84
C GLY A 424 21.24 1.87 -1.66
N GLN A 425 22.25 2.50 -2.28
CA GLN A 425 22.44 3.95 -2.22
C GLN A 425 21.30 4.76 -2.87
N TYR A 426 20.44 4.12 -3.65
CA TYR A 426 19.26 4.72 -4.29
C TYR A 426 17.96 4.39 -3.53
N ALA A 427 18.02 3.85 -2.30
CA ALA A 427 16.83 3.46 -1.52
C ALA A 427 16.11 4.65 -0.85
N ASN A 428 16.15 5.84 -1.47
CA ASN A 428 15.40 7.01 -1.02
C ASN A 428 15.05 7.93 -2.21
N PRO A 429 13.98 8.74 -2.10
CA PRO A 429 13.53 9.61 -3.19
C PRO A 429 14.53 10.71 -3.58
N VAL A 430 15.46 11.08 -2.69
CA VAL A 430 16.48 12.12 -2.98
C VAL A 430 17.55 11.57 -3.92
N THR A 431 17.91 10.31 -3.78
CA THR A 431 18.95 9.66 -4.57
C THR A 431 18.37 8.93 -5.79
N CYS A 432 17.20 8.30 -5.69
CA CYS A 432 16.52 7.69 -6.83
C CYS A 432 15.71 8.74 -7.62
N GLN A 433 16.40 9.42 -8.54
CA GLN A 433 15.78 10.44 -9.38
C GLN A 433 15.12 9.85 -10.64
N PRO A 434 14.09 10.52 -11.20
CA PRO A 434 13.42 10.07 -12.43
C PRO A 434 14.41 9.92 -13.59
N THR A 435 14.37 8.77 -14.26
CA THR A 435 15.25 8.42 -15.37
C THR A 435 14.59 8.68 -16.72
N PHE A 436 15.33 8.49 -17.83
CA PHE A 436 14.76 8.57 -19.17
C PHE A 436 13.53 7.64 -19.34
N TYR A 437 13.60 6.43 -18.79
CA TYR A 437 12.54 5.43 -18.90
C TYR A 437 11.33 5.78 -18.06
N SER A 438 11.50 6.11 -16.77
CA SER A 438 10.37 6.46 -15.92
C SER A 438 9.67 7.74 -16.40
N LYS A 439 10.41 8.73 -16.91
CA LYS A 439 9.82 9.92 -17.55
C LYS A 439 8.95 9.58 -18.76
N LYS A 440 9.31 8.59 -19.58
CA LYS A 440 8.47 8.11 -20.69
C LYS A 440 7.17 7.48 -20.19
N PHE A 441 7.27 6.67 -19.14
CA PHE A 441 6.11 6.02 -18.51
C PHE A 441 5.15 7.07 -17.93
N LYS A 442 5.70 8.04 -17.20
CA LYS A 442 4.96 9.17 -16.63
C LYS A 442 4.31 10.05 -17.70
N ALA A 443 4.99 10.28 -18.83
CA ALA A 443 4.43 11.07 -19.93
C ALA A 443 3.21 10.40 -20.57
N ALA A 444 3.24 9.07 -20.73
CA ALA A 444 2.07 8.32 -21.22
C ALA A 444 0.95 8.24 -20.18
N CYS A 445 1.33 8.12 -18.90
CA CYS A 445 0.40 7.90 -17.80
C CYS A 445 0.70 8.81 -16.60
N PRO A 446 0.29 10.10 -16.65
CA PRO A 446 0.63 11.07 -15.61
C PRO A 446 0.05 10.75 -14.22
N GLY A 447 -1.08 10.04 -14.18
CA GLY A 447 -1.76 9.65 -12.94
C GLY A 447 -1.42 8.24 -12.46
N ALA A 448 -0.26 7.72 -12.85
CA ALA A 448 0.27 6.43 -12.42
C ALA A 448 1.71 6.59 -11.91
N TYR A 449 2.12 5.70 -11.00
CA TYR A 449 3.52 5.55 -10.60
C TYR A 449 4.33 5.04 -11.79
N SER A 450 5.43 5.73 -12.10
CA SER A 450 6.35 5.35 -13.17
C SER A 450 7.64 4.69 -12.68
N TYR A 451 7.94 4.82 -11.38
CA TYR A 451 9.05 4.15 -10.68
C TYR A 451 8.80 4.20 -9.15
N ALA A 452 9.62 3.50 -8.36
CA ALA A 452 9.35 3.24 -6.94
C ALA A 452 9.20 4.49 -6.05
N TYR A 453 9.88 5.59 -6.37
CA TYR A 453 9.82 6.85 -5.62
C TYR A 453 9.23 7.99 -6.46
N ASP A 454 8.29 7.67 -7.37
CA ASP A 454 7.59 8.70 -8.14
C ASP A 454 6.84 9.68 -7.22
N ASP A 455 6.53 10.83 -7.79
CA ASP A 455 6.04 11.95 -7.01
C ASP A 455 4.65 11.67 -6.37
N PRO A 456 4.29 12.35 -5.26
CA PRO A 456 3.05 12.12 -4.53
C PRO A 456 1.75 12.31 -5.34
N SER A 457 1.79 12.87 -6.55
CA SER A 457 0.61 12.90 -7.44
C SER A 457 0.14 11.53 -7.91
N SER A 458 0.93 10.49 -7.62
CA SER A 458 0.68 9.11 -8.06
C SER A 458 -0.06 8.27 -7.02
N ILE A 459 -0.08 8.68 -5.74
CA ILE A 459 -0.85 8.03 -4.67
C ILE A 459 -2.08 8.85 -4.30
N PHE A 460 -3.22 8.18 -4.29
CA PHE A 460 -4.49 8.82 -4.01
C PHE A 460 -5.03 8.33 -2.68
N THR A 461 -5.62 9.26 -1.92
CA THR A 461 -6.31 8.94 -0.68
C THR A 461 -7.81 9.09 -0.85
N CYS A 462 -8.57 8.24 -0.17
CA CYS A 462 -10.01 8.41 -0.07
C CYS A 462 -10.53 8.04 1.31
N ALA A 463 -11.12 9.03 1.98
CA ALA A 463 -11.79 8.84 3.26
C ALA A 463 -13.23 8.35 3.07
N GLN A 464 -13.85 7.89 4.16
CA GLN A 464 -15.27 7.47 4.22
C GLN A 464 -15.62 6.20 3.45
N SER A 465 -14.64 5.33 3.25
CA SER A 465 -14.87 3.98 2.80
C SER A 465 -15.59 3.82 1.44
N PRO A 466 -15.02 4.35 0.34
CA PRO A 466 -15.63 4.21 -0.99
C PRO A 466 -15.59 2.76 -1.49
N ASP A 467 -16.58 2.40 -2.31
CA ASP A 467 -16.44 1.26 -3.21
C ASP A 467 -15.52 1.62 -4.39
N TYR A 468 -14.90 0.65 -5.04
CA TYR A 468 -14.00 0.86 -6.17
C TYR A 468 -14.49 0.19 -7.45
N THR A 469 -14.25 0.86 -8.58
CA THR A 469 -14.41 0.31 -9.92
C THR A 469 -13.07 0.31 -10.62
N ILE A 470 -12.59 -0.88 -11.00
CA ILE A 470 -11.35 -1.13 -11.73
C ILE A 470 -11.72 -1.48 -13.16
N ILE A 471 -11.18 -0.73 -14.12
CA ILE A 471 -11.57 -0.86 -15.53
C ILE A 471 -10.32 -1.04 -16.38
N PHE A 472 -10.24 -2.16 -17.09
CA PHE A 472 -9.19 -2.43 -18.06
C PHE A 472 -9.53 -1.84 -19.43
N CYS A 473 -8.54 -1.27 -20.11
CA CYS A 473 -8.66 -0.63 -21.42
C CYS A 473 -9.68 0.53 -21.48
N SER A 474 -9.79 1.32 -20.41
CA SER A 474 -10.63 2.52 -20.35
C SER A 474 -9.81 3.78 -20.15
N ASN A 475 -10.43 4.93 -20.37
CA ASN A 475 -9.87 6.26 -20.09
C ASN A 475 -10.53 6.84 -18.83
N ARG A 476 -9.78 7.56 -18.00
CA ARG A 476 -10.28 8.25 -16.79
C ARG A 476 -11.39 9.27 -17.07
N LYS A 477 -11.51 9.78 -18.31
CA LYS A 477 -12.58 10.70 -18.74
C LYS A 477 -13.87 9.99 -19.16
N GLN A 478 -13.86 8.67 -19.29
CA GLN A 478 -14.98 7.90 -19.81
C GLN A 478 -15.77 7.26 -18.67
N SER A 479 -17.07 7.58 -18.58
CA SER A 479 -17.98 6.88 -17.68
C SER A 479 -18.29 5.48 -18.24
N VAL A 480 -17.99 4.46 -17.46
CA VAL A 480 -18.30 3.06 -17.75
C VAL A 480 -19.34 2.56 -16.76
N CYS A 481 -20.38 1.90 -17.26
CA CYS A 481 -21.43 1.33 -16.45
C CYS A 481 -21.41 -0.20 -16.47
N SER A 482 -21.70 -0.81 -15.33
CA SER A 482 -21.87 -2.26 -15.14
C SER A 482 -23.16 -2.54 -14.38
N TYR A 483 -23.76 -3.71 -14.59
CA TYR A 483 -24.94 -4.13 -13.85
C TYR A 483 -24.53 -4.94 -12.62
N HIS A 484 -24.98 -4.52 -11.44
CA HIS A 484 -24.75 -5.16 -10.15
C HIS A 484 -26.09 -5.40 -9.47
N ASN A 485 -26.41 -6.66 -9.13
CA ASN A 485 -27.68 -7.02 -8.45
C ASN A 485 -28.90 -6.35 -9.11
N GLU A 486 -29.01 -6.48 -10.44
CA GLU A 486 -30.09 -5.87 -11.25
C GLU A 486 -30.09 -4.33 -11.29
N ARG A 487 -29.08 -3.67 -10.73
CA ARG A 487 -28.93 -2.20 -10.73
C ARG A 487 -27.74 -1.76 -11.58
N LEU A 488 -27.97 -0.79 -12.48
CA LEU A 488 -26.90 -0.15 -13.24
C LEU A 488 -26.04 0.74 -12.31
N VAL A 489 -24.74 0.51 -12.33
CA VAL A 489 -23.72 1.25 -11.59
C VAL A 489 -22.77 1.87 -12.60
N CYS A 490 -22.62 3.20 -12.59
CA CYS A 490 -21.72 3.93 -13.50
C CYS A 490 -20.58 4.58 -12.74
N SER A 491 -19.37 4.48 -13.28
CA SER A 491 -18.22 5.30 -12.85
C SER A 491 -18.53 6.78 -13.17
N GLY A 492 -18.51 7.64 -12.13
CA GLY A 492 -18.62 9.10 -12.28
C GLY A 492 -20.00 9.76 -12.15
N SER A 493 -21.07 9.06 -11.76
CA SER A 493 -22.40 9.67 -11.59
C SER A 493 -22.78 9.92 -10.12
N SER A 494 -22.81 11.19 -9.71
CA SER A 494 -23.74 11.65 -8.67
C SER A 494 -25.17 11.42 -9.20
N GLY A 495 -25.96 10.65 -8.47
CA GLY A 495 -27.26 10.14 -8.92
C GLY A 495 -28.21 11.23 -9.39
N ARG A 496 -28.34 11.38 -10.72
CA ARG A 496 -29.49 11.98 -11.39
C ARG A 496 -29.72 11.26 -12.71
N THR A 497 -30.29 10.06 -12.63
CA THR A 497 -31.00 9.50 -13.79
C THR A 497 -32.24 10.38 -14.01
N SER A 498 -32.20 11.24 -15.03
CA SER A 498 -33.40 11.93 -15.48
C SER A 498 -34.44 10.88 -15.87
N ALA A 499 -35.67 11.00 -15.34
CA ALA A 499 -36.79 10.11 -15.63
C ALA A 499 -37.06 9.98 -17.15
N LEU A 500 -36.62 10.96 -17.95
CA LEU A 500 -36.68 10.93 -19.42
C LEU A 500 -35.84 9.81 -20.04
N THR A 501 -34.67 9.50 -19.51
CA THR A 501 -33.78 8.44 -20.06
C THR A 501 -34.34 7.04 -19.83
N LEU A 502 -35.01 6.82 -18.69
CA LEU A 502 -35.69 5.55 -18.40
C LEU A 502 -36.95 5.38 -19.25
N MET A 503 -37.69 6.48 -19.50
CA MET A 503 -38.82 6.47 -20.44
C MET A 503 -38.37 6.18 -21.87
N LEU A 504 -37.29 6.79 -22.37
CA LEU A 504 -36.82 6.55 -23.75
C LEU A 504 -36.36 5.11 -23.98
N LEU A 505 -35.71 4.48 -23.00
CA LEU A 505 -35.33 3.07 -23.09
C LEU A 505 -36.56 2.15 -23.09
N LEU A 506 -37.55 2.41 -22.23
CA LEU A 506 -38.79 1.64 -22.20
C LEU A 506 -39.63 1.81 -23.48
N LEU A 507 -39.67 3.01 -24.06
CA LEU A 507 -40.33 3.30 -25.34
C LEU A 507 -39.67 2.56 -26.51
N SER A 508 -38.34 2.43 -26.52
CA SER A 508 -37.63 1.70 -27.58
C SER A 508 -37.92 0.19 -27.57
N SER A 509 -38.08 -0.42 -26.39
CA SER A 509 -38.50 -1.81 -26.23
C SER A 509 -39.97 -2.04 -26.60
N PHE A 510 -40.85 -1.05 -26.41
CA PHE A 510 -42.25 -1.14 -26.84
C PHE A 510 -42.42 -1.06 -28.36
N ILE A 511 -41.60 -0.26 -29.04
CA ILE A 511 -41.62 -0.16 -30.51
C ILE A 511 -41.10 -1.46 -31.15
N ALA A 512 -40.08 -2.10 -30.55
CA ALA A 512 -39.57 -3.39 -31.03
C ALA A 512 -40.60 -4.54 -30.91
N LEU A 513 -41.51 -4.48 -29.93
CA LEU A 513 -42.56 -5.48 -29.75
C LEU A 513 -43.75 -5.33 -30.72
N GLN A 514 -43.98 -4.14 -31.29
CA GLN A 514 -45.07 -3.91 -32.24
C GLN A 514 -44.76 -4.36 -33.68
N PHE A 515 -43.50 -4.62 -34.01
CA PHE A 515 -43.10 -5.09 -35.36
C PHE A 515 -42.86 -6.61 -35.44
N ALA A 516 -43.18 -7.37 -34.38
CA ALA A 516 -43.07 -8.82 -34.34
C ALA A 516 -44.45 -9.49 -34.22
N LEU A 517 -45.35 -9.22 -35.17
CA LEU A 517 -46.51 -10.07 -35.44
C LEU A 517 -46.46 -10.49 -36.91
N PRO A 518 -46.45 -11.80 -37.23
CA PRO A 518 -46.43 -12.26 -38.62
C PRO A 518 -47.84 -12.15 -39.23
N VAL A 519 -47.90 -11.66 -40.47
CA VAL A 519 -49.03 -11.88 -41.41
C VAL A 519 -48.79 -13.17 -42.17
#